data_AF-A0A9E0JA18-F1
#
_entry.id   AF-A0A9E0JA18-F1
#
_cell.length_a   1.000
_cell.length_b   1.000
_cell.length_c   1.000
_cell.angle_alpha   90.00
_cell.angle_beta   90.00
_cell.angle_gamma   90.00
#
_symmetry.space_group_name_H-M   'P 1'
#
loop_
_entity.id
_entity.type
_entity.pdbx_description
1 polymer ?
#
loop_
_entity_poly.entity_id
_entity_poly.type
_entity_poly.pdbx_seq_one_letter_code
_entity_poly.pdbx_strand_id
1 'polypeptide(L)'
;VTGEGEVHIDGVVRGDVRVGKLTVGETGHIEGGVYAEAIEARGRIIGAVTAKQVRLYGTAYVDGDITHEQLAMETGAFFQGRSLKFQRPVTPPTPAPSPLAQAAAPAPTPGLAPKPV
;
A
#
# COMPACT_ATOMS: atom_id res chain seq x y z
N VAL A 1 3.11 19.31 17.26
CA VAL A 1 2.13 20.27 16.68
C VAL A 1 0.83 19.51 16.43
N THR A 2 -0.30 20.02 16.94
CA THR A 2 -1.64 19.42 16.77
C THR A 2 -2.57 20.45 16.15
N GLY A 3 -3.19 20.13 15.01
CA GLY A 3 -4.10 21.04 14.31
C GLY A 3 -5.24 20.29 13.63
N GLU A 4 -6.47 20.68 13.91
CA GLU A 4 -7.69 20.07 13.34
C GLU A 4 -8.02 20.61 11.94
N GLY A 5 -7.08 21.30 11.29
CA GLY A 5 -7.27 21.96 10.00
C GLY A 5 -6.16 21.68 8.99
N GLU A 6 -6.14 22.49 7.94
CA GLU A 6 -5.05 22.51 6.97
C GLU A 6 -3.84 23.23 7.57
N VAL A 7 -2.69 22.58 7.57
CA VAL A 7 -1.43 23.14 8.08
C VAL A 7 -0.44 23.21 6.94
N HIS A 8 0.04 24.43 6.67
CA HIS A 8 1.10 24.67 5.71
C HIS A 8 2.44 24.82 6.43
N ILE A 9 3.46 24.07 5.99
CA ILE A 9 4.80 24.06 6.56
C ILE A 9 5.79 24.53 5.51
N ASP A 10 6.38 25.70 5.75
CA ASP A 10 7.48 26.26 4.97
C ASP A 10 8.71 26.41 5.87
N GLY A 11 9.37 25.29 6.15
CA GLY A 11 10.57 25.28 7.00
C GLY A 11 10.95 23.90 7.53
N VAL A 12 11.87 23.89 8.50
CA VAL A 12 12.36 22.66 9.13
C VAL A 12 11.46 22.27 10.29
N VAL A 13 10.92 21.06 10.27
CA VAL A 13 10.07 20.53 11.35
C VAL A 13 10.71 19.30 11.95
N ARG A 14 10.98 19.38 13.25
CA ARG A 14 11.56 18.29 14.05
C ARG A 14 10.55 17.83 15.10
N GLY A 15 10.14 16.56 15.03
CA GLY A 15 9.29 15.95 16.05
C GLY A 15 7.96 15.39 15.52
N ASP A 16 7.02 15.13 16.44
CA ASP A 16 5.71 14.54 16.13
C ASP A 16 4.72 15.59 15.63
N VAL A 17 4.20 15.37 14.43
CA VAL A 17 3.21 16.25 13.79
C VAL A 17 1.91 15.48 13.63
N ARG A 18 0.81 16.02 14.18
CA ARG A 18 -0.54 15.43 14.10
C ARG A 18 -1.51 16.43 13.52
N VAL A 19 -1.91 16.23 12.27
CA VAL A 19 -2.86 17.16 11.60
C VAL A 19 -3.82 16.40 10.69
N GLY A 20 -4.97 16.99 10.37
CA GLY A 20 -5.87 16.40 9.37
C GLY A 20 -5.30 16.47 7.96
N LYS A 21 -4.94 17.69 7.53
CA LYS A 21 -4.38 17.96 6.20
C LYS A 21 -3.05 18.71 6.32
N LEU A 22 -1.98 18.12 5.81
CA LEU A 22 -0.62 18.67 5.87
C LEU A 22 -0.16 19.06 4.47
N THR A 23 0.25 20.31 4.29
CA THR A 23 0.90 20.79 3.07
C THR A 23 2.34 21.17 3.41
N VAL A 24 3.29 20.58 2.70
CA VAL A 24 4.72 20.84 2.87
C VAL A 24 5.19 21.66 1.68
N GLY A 25 5.69 22.86 1.94
CA GLY A 25 6.26 23.76 0.94
C GLY A 25 7.57 23.23 0.35
N GLU A 26 8.10 23.96 -0.63
CA GLU A 26 9.30 23.58 -1.39
C GLU A 26 10.57 23.58 -0.53
N THR A 27 10.62 24.46 0.48
CA THR A 27 11.70 24.51 1.50
C THR A 27 11.44 23.63 2.72
N GLY A 28 10.32 22.89 2.72
CA GLY A 28 9.93 22.05 3.85
C GLY A 28 10.93 20.91 4.06
N HIS A 29 11.48 20.82 5.26
CA HIS A 29 12.37 19.73 5.67
C HIS A 29 11.81 19.08 6.92
N ILE A 30 11.27 17.87 6.78
CA ILE A 30 10.63 17.20 7.91
C ILE A 30 11.55 16.10 8.43
N GLU A 31 11.88 16.17 9.71
CA GLU A 31 12.68 15.19 10.44
C GLU A 31 11.90 14.66 11.64
N GLY A 32 11.34 13.46 11.53
CA GLY A 32 10.60 12.85 12.64
C GLY A 32 9.39 12.01 12.22
N GLY A 33 8.39 11.97 13.11
CA GLY A 33 7.16 11.23 12.95
C GLY A 33 6.04 12.13 12.45
N VAL A 34 5.47 11.82 11.29
CA VAL A 34 4.32 12.58 10.74
C VAL A 34 3.08 11.70 10.77
N TYR A 35 2.01 12.21 11.36
CA TYR A 35 0.70 11.57 11.42
C TYR A 35 -0.34 12.52 10.81
N ALA A 36 -0.86 12.17 9.64
CA ALA A 36 -1.94 12.94 9.02
C ALA A 36 -2.89 12.08 8.20
N GLU A 37 -4.11 12.56 7.95
CA GLU A 37 -5.04 11.83 7.07
C GLU A 37 -4.71 12.08 5.60
N ALA A 38 -4.42 13.33 5.24
CA ALA A 38 -3.99 13.74 3.90
C ALA A 38 -2.68 14.55 3.95
N ILE A 39 -1.65 14.10 3.24
CA ILE A 39 -0.35 14.80 3.11
C ILE A 39 -0.13 15.21 1.66
N GLU A 40 0.29 16.47 1.47
CA GLU A 40 0.77 17.03 0.21
C GLU A 40 2.22 17.48 0.40
N ALA A 41 3.16 16.72 -0.12
CA ALA A 41 4.59 16.97 0.05
C ALA A 41 5.21 17.57 -1.22
N ARG A 42 5.84 18.75 -1.12
CA ARG A 42 6.62 19.40 -2.20
C ARG A 42 8.11 19.57 -1.87
N GLY A 43 8.53 19.22 -0.65
CA GLY A 43 9.88 19.41 -0.13
C GLY A 43 10.60 18.11 0.21
N ARG A 44 11.50 18.17 1.19
CA ARG A 44 12.32 17.03 1.67
C ARG A 44 11.75 16.44 2.97
N ILE A 45 11.67 15.12 3.05
CA ILE A 45 11.18 14.41 4.24
C ILE A 45 12.18 13.32 4.59
N ILE A 46 12.61 13.28 5.85
CA ILE A 46 13.54 12.29 6.40
C ILE A 46 12.92 11.71 7.68
N GLY A 47 12.44 10.47 7.67
CA GLY A 47 11.92 9.83 8.88
C GLY A 47 10.75 8.88 8.66
N ALA A 48 9.84 8.83 9.64
CA ALA A 48 8.69 7.93 9.64
C ALA A 48 7.40 8.70 9.28
N VAL A 49 6.80 8.38 8.14
CA VAL A 49 5.57 9.03 7.66
C VAL A 49 4.41 8.05 7.77
N THR A 50 3.39 8.41 8.55
CA THR A 50 2.16 7.63 8.72
C THR A 50 0.97 8.45 8.25
N ALA A 51 0.36 8.05 7.15
CA ALA A 51 -0.85 8.71 6.66
C ALA A 51 -1.76 7.79 5.84
N LYS A 52 -3.06 8.07 5.84
CA LYS A 52 -4.01 7.30 5.02
C LYS A 52 -3.81 7.60 3.53
N GLN A 53 -3.69 8.88 3.18
CA GLN A 53 -3.49 9.35 1.82
C GLN A 53 -2.27 10.27 1.72
N VAL A 54 -1.31 9.90 0.88
CA VAL A 54 -0.09 10.68 0.63
C VAL A 54 -0.04 11.10 -0.83
N ARG A 55 0.17 12.40 -1.08
CA ARG A 55 0.40 13.01 -2.39
C ARG A 55 1.78 13.64 -2.41
N LEU A 56 2.62 13.17 -3.32
CA LEU A 56 3.95 13.71 -3.56
C LEU A 56 3.91 14.52 -4.85
N TYR A 57 4.34 15.79 -4.78
CA TYR A 57 4.46 16.67 -5.93
C TYR A 57 5.85 16.55 -6.58
N GLY A 58 5.97 17.06 -7.81
CA GLY A 58 7.02 16.73 -8.78
C GLY A 58 8.48 17.01 -8.44
N THR A 59 8.84 17.47 -7.24
CA THR A 59 10.24 17.58 -6.78
C THR A 59 10.42 17.12 -5.34
N ALA A 60 9.41 16.48 -4.75
CA ALA A 60 9.49 16.00 -3.37
C ALA A 60 10.54 14.90 -3.22
N TYR A 61 11.35 15.00 -2.17
CA TYR A 61 12.38 14.01 -1.84
C TYR A 61 12.04 13.35 -0.51
N VAL A 62 11.82 12.05 -0.50
CA VAL A 62 11.49 11.35 0.75
C VAL A 62 12.47 10.22 1.03
N ASP A 63 13.08 10.28 2.21
CA ASP A 63 14.03 9.31 2.75
C ASP A 63 13.51 8.77 4.09
N GLY A 64 13.51 7.44 4.27
CA GLY A 64 13.00 6.80 5.48
C GLY A 64 11.82 5.85 5.26
N ASP A 65 11.02 5.65 6.32
CA ASP A 65 9.95 4.66 6.37
C ASP A 65 8.58 5.32 6.12
N ILE A 66 7.88 4.89 5.08
CA ILE A 66 6.55 5.41 4.76
C ILE A 66 5.52 4.30 4.94
N THR A 67 4.62 4.49 5.90
CA THR A 67 3.43 3.68 6.11
C THR A 67 2.21 4.44 5.58
N HIS A 68 1.65 3.97 4.46
CA HIS A 68 0.43 4.53 3.89
C HIS A 68 -0.50 3.47 3.31
N GLU A 69 -1.79 3.81 3.20
CA GLU A 69 -2.77 2.98 2.50
C GLU A 69 -2.87 3.36 1.02
N GLN A 70 -2.87 4.66 0.72
CA GLN A 70 -2.93 5.20 -0.64
C GLN A 70 -1.80 6.22 -0.88
N LEU A 71 -1.06 6.02 -1.98
CA LEU A 71 0.04 6.88 -2.40
C LEU A 71 -0.19 7.35 -3.83
N ALA A 72 -0.16 8.66 -4.02
CA ALA A 72 -0.14 9.30 -5.33
C ALA A 72 1.19 10.04 -5.48
N MET A 73 1.83 9.86 -6.63
CA MET A 73 3.08 10.53 -6.98
C MET A 73 2.89 11.30 -8.29
N GLU A 74 3.32 12.55 -8.28
CA GLU A 74 3.39 13.40 -9.46
C GLU A 74 4.76 13.25 -10.17
N THR A 75 4.85 13.75 -11.40
CA THR A 75 6.06 13.65 -12.23
C THR A 75 7.25 14.33 -11.56
N GLY A 76 8.25 13.55 -11.16
CA GLY A 76 9.52 14.04 -10.62
C GLY A 76 9.66 13.92 -9.09
N ALA A 77 8.70 13.30 -8.41
CA ALA A 77 8.89 12.89 -7.02
C ALA A 77 9.99 11.81 -6.91
N PHE A 78 10.94 12.00 -6.00
CA PHE A 78 12.01 11.06 -5.70
C PHE A 78 11.80 10.45 -4.31
N PHE A 79 11.75 9.13 -4.25
CA PHE A 79 11.70 8.38 -3.00
C PHE A 79 12.95 7.50 -2.88
N GLN A 80 13.69 7.65 -1.79
CA GLN A 80 14.87 6.87 -1.48
C GLN A 80 14.80 6.38 -0.04
N GLY A 81 14.25 5.21 0.20
CA GLY A 81 14.11 4.71 1.56
C GLY A 81 13.54 3.30 1.62
N ARG A 82 13.23 2.86 2.84
CA ARG A 82 12.59 1.57 3.07
C ARG A 82 11.08 1.78 3.12
N SER A 83 10.37 1.47 2.04
CA SER A 83 8.90 1.52 2.04
C SER A 83 8.31 0.23 2.60
N LEU A 84 7.95 0.21 3.89
CA LEU A 84 7.11 -0.84 4.46
C LEU A 84 5.65 -0.57 4.10
N LYS A 85 5.26 -0.91 2.86
CA LYS A 85 3.84 -1.07 2.55
C LYS A 85 3.31 -2.16 3.47
N PHE A 86 2.26 -1.90 4.24
CA PHE A 86 1.61 -2.88 5.10
C PHE A 86 1.02 -4.00 4.23
N GLN A 87 1.82 -4.86 3.62
CA GLN A 87 1.32 -6.05 2.95
C GLN A 87 0.91 -7.01 4.05
N ARG A 88 -0.38 -6.96 4.39
CA ARG A 88 -1.20 -8.12 4.75
C ARG A 88 -0.58 -9.32 4.02
N PRO A 89 0.06 -10.26 4.74
CA PRO A 89 0.78 -11.34 4.10
C PRO A 89 -0.24 -12.05 3.23
N VAL A 90 -0.05 -11.95 1.91
CA VAL A 90 -0.80 -12.79 1.00
C VAL A 90 -0.27 -14.19 1.25
N THR A 91 -1.02 -14.95 2.05
CA THR A 91 -0.91 -16.40 2.05
C THR A 91 -0.98 -16.81 0.57
N PRO A 92 0.04 -17.51 0.03
CA PRO A 92 0.04 -17.88 -1.38
C PRO A 92 -1.27 -18.63 -1.70
N PRO A 93 -1.90 -18.37 -2.84
CA PRO A 93 -3.09 -19.10 -3.24
C PRO A 93 -2.71 -20.58 -3.32
N THR A 94 -3.35 -21.39 -2.47
CA THR A 94 -3.30 -22.84 -2.56
C THR A 94 -3.55 -23.24 -4.02
N PRO A 95 -2.64 -24.01 -4.65
CA PRO A 95 -2.81 -24.41 -6.04
C PRO A 95 -4.15 -25.14 -6.20
N ALA A 96 -4.93 -24.69 -7.19
CA ALA A 96 -6.20 -25.30 -7.54
C ALA A 96 -5.99 -26.81 -7.74
N PRO A 97 -6.76 -27.68 -7.04
CA PRO A 97 -6.76 -29.09 -7.37
C PRO A 97 -7.30 -29.22 -8.79
N SER A 98 -6.49 -29.80 -9.67
CA SER A 98 -6.88 -30.16 -11.03
C SER A 98 -8.11 -31.07 -10.94
N PRO A 99 -9.28 -30.71 -11.50
CA PRO A 99 -10.37 -31.65 -11.61
C PRO A 99 -10.09 -32.56 -12.81
N LEU A 100 -9.17 -33.51 -12.63
CA LEU A 100 -9.03 -34.68 -13.52
C LEU A 100 -10.11 -35.75 -13.24
N ALA A 101 -11.20 -35.41 -12.55
CA ALA A 101 -12.17 -36.36 -12.04
C ALA A 101 -13.64 -36.02 -12.32
N GLN A 102 -13.95 -35.33 -13.43
CA GLN A 102 -15.35 -35.21 -13.86
C GLN A 102 -15.50 -34.96 -15.36
N ALA A 103 -15.57 -36.05 -16.13
CA ALA A 103 -16.50 -36.25 -17.26
C ALA A 103 -16.03 -37.40 -18.17
N ALA A 104 -16.46 -38.63 -17.87
CA ALA A 104 -16.58 -39.68 -18.89
C ALA A 104 -17.68 -40.69 -18.50
N ALA A 105 -18.90 -40.34 -18.91
CA ALA A 105 -20.05 -41.20 -19.26
C ALA A 105 -20.67 -42.19 -18.25
N PRO A 106 -21.94 -41.99 -17.84
CA PRO A 106 -22.86 -43.07 -17.53
C PRO A 106 -23.69 -43.48 -18.76
N ALA A 107 -23.91 -44.80 -18.90
CA ALA A 107 -24.71 -45.56 -19.90
C ALA A 107 -24.07 -45.75 -21.30
N PRO A 108 -24.03 -46.99 -21.86
CA PRO A 108 -25.18 -47.91 -21.94
C PRO A 108 -24.92 -49.37 -21.51
N THR A 109 -26.02 -50.09 -21.31
CA THR A 109 -26.18 -51.54 -21.09
C THR A 109 -25.47 -52.39 -22.17
N PRO A 110 -24.79 -53.47 -21.77
CA PRO A 110 -25.15 -54.83 -22.24
C PRO A 110 -25.04 -55.84 -21.07
N GLY A 111 -25.99 -56.75 -20.83
CA GLY A 111 -26.44 -57.75 -21.77
C GLY A 111 -25.54 -58.99 -21.70
N LEU A 112 -26.12 -60.12 -21.27
CA LEU A 112 -25.65 -61.52 -21.33
C LEU A 112 -24.86 -62.11 -20.14
N ALA A 113 -25.60 -62.92 -19.36
CA ALA A 113 -25.18 -64.18 -18.73
C ALA A 113 -24.46 -65.10 -19.75
N PRO A 114 -23.53 -66.04 -19.39
CA PRO A 114 -23.88 -67.27 -18.66
C PRO A 114 -22.75 -67.99 -17.84
N LYS A 115 -23.12 -69.15 -17.26
CA LYS A 115 -22.33 -70.35 -16.79
C LYS A 115 -22.07 -70.48 -15.27
N PRO A 116 -21.87 -71.70 -14.72
CA PRO A 116 -22.86 -72.77 -14.51
C PRO A 116 -22.78 -73.37 -13.08
N VAL A 117 -23.87 -73.94 -12.56
CA VAL A 117 -23.88 -75.11 -11.62
C VAL A 117 -25.32 -75.57 -11.42
#